data_AF-A0A7V9M0T1-F1
#
_entry.id   AF-A0A7V9M0T1-F1
#
_cell.length_a   1.000
_cell.length_b   1.000
_cell.length_c   1.000
_cell.angle_alpha   90.00
_cell.angle_beta   90.00
_cell.angle_gamma   90.00
#
_symmetry.space_group_name_H-M   'P 1'
#
loop_
_entity.id
_entity.type
_entity.pdbx_description
1 polymer ?
#
loop_
_entity_poly.entity_id
_entity_poly.type
_entity_poly.pdbx_seq_one_letter_code
_entity_poly.pdbx_strand_id
1 'polypeptide(L)'
;MIFKKDNFIYGLALGFIAPMIGFVIYKFVKFKSLTLPEMFQWLKLNPNLISVFISVSLMANAVLFTIFINGHRDKTAKGIFVLTIIYAVTAMCFKYL
;
A
#
# COMPACT_ATOMS: atom_id res chain seq x y z
N MET A 1 -4.50 -1.92 23.12
CA MET A 1 -5.90 -1.61 22.73
C MET A 1 -5.98 -0.67 21.50
N ILE A 2 -5.09 -0.81 20.50
CA ILE A 2 -4.99 0.10 19.33
C ILE A 2 -6.06 -0.18 18.27
N PHE A 3 -6.60 -1.40 18.23
CA PHE A 3 -7.52 -1.83 17.18
C PHE A 3 -9.00 -1.53 17.46
N LYS A 4 -9.39 -0.93 18.60
CA LYS A 4 -10.82 -0.74 18.95
C LYS A 4 -11.47 0.50 18.31
N LYS A 5 -10.71 1.35 17.62
CA LYS A 5 -11.25 2.55 16.95
C LYS A 5 -11.88 2.18 15.61
N ASP A 6 -13.20 2.36 15.53
CA ASP A 6 -13.94 2.37 14.28
C ASP A 6 -14.15 3.82 13.83
N ASN A 7 -13.18 4.36 13.09
CA ASN A 7 -13.20 5.75 12.64
C ASN A 7 -12.66 5.81 11.21
N PHE A 8 -13.39 6.52 10.35
CA PHE A 8 -13.03 6.73 8.96
C PHE A 8 -11.65 7.38 8.79
N ILE A 9 -11.33 8.42 9.58
CA ILE A 9 -10.03 9.12 9.52
C ILE A 9 -8.89 8.18 9.93
N TYR A 10 -9.14 7.30 10.91
CA TYR A 10 -8.18 6.28 11.29
C TYR A 10 -7.96 5.28 10.14
N GLY A 11 -9.03 4.90 9.44
CA GLY A 11 -8.96 4.10 8.22
C GLY A 11 -8.14 4.76 7.10
N LEU A 12 -8.32 6.07 6.89
CA LEU A 12 -7.50 6.83 5.96
C LEU A 12 -6.02 6.82 6.38
N ALA A 13 -5.70 7.11 7.64
CA ALA A 13 -4.31 7.05 8.10
C ALA A 13 -3.68 5.67 7.85
N LEU A 14 -4.42 4.60 8.17
CA LEU A 14 -3.97 3.23 7.91
C LEU A 14 -3.80 2.92 6.43
N GLY A 15 -4.77 3.31 5.58
CA GLY A 15 -4.72 3.08 4.13
C GLY A 15 -3.58 3.82 3.42
N PHE A 16 -3.05 4.88 4.04
CA PHE A 16 -1.87 5.60 3.58
C PHE A 16 -0.57 4.94 4.04
N ILE A 17 -0.52 4.46 5.29
CA ILE A 17 0.68 3.86 5.89
C ILE A 17 0.93 2.44 5.37
N ALA A 18 -0.12 1.64 5.18
CA ALA A 18 -0.04 0.27 4.73
C ALA A 18 0.74 0.05 3.41
N PRO A 19 0.54 0.84 2.34
CA PRO A 19 1.32 0.68 1.12
C PRO A 19 2.81 1.03 1.34
N MET A 20 3.14 1.92 2.29
CA MET A 20 4.52 2.17 2.69
C MET A 20 5.14 0.96 3.41
N ILE A 21 4.36 0.26 4.23
CA ILE A 21 4.81 -0.99 4.86
C ILE A 21 5.05 -2.05 3.77
N GLY A 22 4.14 -2.20 2.80
CA GLY A 22 4.32 -3.09 1.66
C GLY A 22 5.59 -2.78 0.87
N PHE A 23 5.89 -1.49 0.68
CA PHE A 23 7.14 -1.05 0.07
C PHE A 23 8.36 -1.50 0.88
N VAL A 24 8.38 -1.20 2.18
CA VAL A 24 9.51 -1.53 3.06
C VAL A 24 9.75 -3.04 3.04
N ILE A 25 8.69 -3.85 3.15
CA ILE A 25 8.78 -5.31 3.06
C ILE A 25 9.39 -5.72 1.71
N TYR A 26 8.92 -5.17 0.60
CA TYR A 26 9.46 -5.50 -0.72
C TYR A 26 10.95 -5.18 -0.86
N LYS A 27 11.38 -4.00 -0.36
CA LYS A 27 12.81 -3.63 -0.28
C LYS A 27 13.60 -4.66 0.51
N PHE A 28 13.12 -5.02 1.70
CA PHE A 28 13.80 -5.98 2.58
C PHE A 28 13.77 -7.41 2.07
N VAL A 29 12.86 -7.80 1.19
CA VAL A 29 12.84 -9.15 0.61
C VAL A 29 13.72 -9.24 -0.63
N LYS A 30 13.60 -8.28 -1.55
CA LYS A 30 14.19 -8.39 -2.90
C LYS A 30 15.44 -7.55 -3.12
N PHE A 31 15.61 -6.46 -2.37
CA PHE A 31 16.68 -5.48 -2.55
C PHE A 31 17.48 -5.25 -1.26
N LYS A 32 17.71 -6.32 -0.47
CA LYS A 32 18.48 -6.23 0.78
C LYS A 32 19.83 -5.55 0.59
N SER A 33 20.50 -5.89 -0.50
CA SER A 33 21.87 -5.45 -0.81
C SER A 33 21.93 -4.06 -1.45
N LEU A 34 20.81 -3.48 -1.89
CA LEU A 34 20.78 -2.15 -2.49
C LEU A 34 20.40 -1.09 -1.46
N THR A 35 21.06 0.06 -1.55
CA THR A 35 20.62 1.28 -0.86
C THR A 35 19.34 1.83 -1.50
N LEU A 36 18.61 2.69 -0.77
CA LEU A 36 17.37 3.29 -1.29
C LEU A 36 17.58 4.00 -2.65
N PRO A 37 18.62 4.84 -2.85
CA PRO A 37 18.86 5.49 -4.14
C PRO A 37 19.12 4.49 -5.27
N GLU A 38 19.95 3.46 -5.02
CA GLU A 38 20.26 2.42 -6.01
C GLU A 38 19.01 1.64 -6.40
N MET A 39 18.15 1.31 -5.43
CA MET A 39 16.88 0.65 -5.69
C MET A 39 15.97 1.51 -6.59
N PHE A 40 15.87 2.82 -6.34
CA PHE A 40 15.08 3.72 -7.20
C PHE A 40 15.66 3.82 -8.61
N GLN A 41 16.99 3.85 -8.75
CA GLN A 41 17.65 3.81 -10.06
C GLN A 41 17.35 2.48 -10.77
N TRP A 42 17.39 1.36 -10.04
CA TRP A 42 17.09 0.04 -10.58
C TRP A 42 15.63 -0.12 -11.02
N LEU A 43 14.70 0.44 -10.24
CA LEU A 43 13.26 0.51 -10.58
C LEU A 43 13.01 1.33 -11.84
N LYS A 44 13.70 2.48 -12.01
CA LYS A 44 13.62 3.29 -13.23
C LYS A 44 14.10 2.53 -14.48
N LEU A 45 15.15 1.74 -14.34
CA LEU A 45 15.69 0.91 -15.43
C LEU A 45 14.79 -0.30 -15.76
N ASN A 46 13.94 -0.73 -14.83
CA ASN A 46 13.14 -1.95 -14.95
C ASN A 46 11.65 -1.67 -14.61
N PRO A 47 10.87 -1.08 -15.54
CA PRO A 47 9.49 -0.67 -15.30
C PRO A 47 8.55 -1.83 -14.90
N ASN A 48 8.86 -3.07 -15.28
CA ASN A 48 8.12 -4.25 -14.83
C ASN A 48 8.13 -4.41 -13.29
N LEU A 49 9.21 -4.01 -12.63
CA LEU A 49 9.32 -4.09 -11.18
C LEU A 49 8.47 -3.05 -10.48
N ILE A 50 8.26 -1.89 -11.12
CA ILE A 50 7.35 -0.85 -10.63
C ILE A 50 5.93 -1.41 -10.56
N SER A 51 5.51 -2.19 -11.57
CA SER A 51 4.19 -2.85 -11.55
C SER A 51 4.08 -3.85 -10.40
N VAL A 52 5.07 -4.72 -10.21
CA VAL A 52 5.10 -5.68 -9.09
C VAL A 52 5.05 -4.96 -7.74
N PHE A 53 5.79 -3.86 -7.63
CA PHE A 53 5.84 -3.04 -6.44
C PHE A 53 4.48 -2.45 -6.08
N ILE A 54 3.80 -1.83 -7.05
CA ILE A 54 2.45 -1.28 -6.88
C ILE A 54 1.49 -2.39 -6.44
N SER A 55 1.57 -3.57 -7.07
CA SER A 55 0.74 -4.72 -6.69
C SER A 55 0.97 -5.16 -5.24
N VAL A 56 2.22 -5.24 -4.78
CA VAL A 56 2.54 -5.60 -3.38
C VAL A 56 2.01 -4.55 -2.39
N SER A 57 2.18 -3.27 -2.69
CA SER A 57 1.65 -2.18 -1.86
C SER A 57 0.12 -2.18 -1.79
N LEU A 58 -0.57 -2.41 -2.92
CA LEU A 58 -2.03 -2.55 -2.93
C LEU A 58 -2.50 -3.81 -2.19
N MET A 59 -1.76 -4.92 -2.29
CA MET A 59 -2.06 -6.15 -1.56
C MET A 59 -1.95 -5.95 -0.05
N ALA A 60 -0.95 -5.21 0.43
CA ALA A 60 -0.83 -4.87 1.85
C ALA A 60 -2.07 -4.10 2.35
N ASN A 61 -2.60 -3.18 1.54
CA ASN A 61 -3.84 -2.47 1.81
C ASN A 61 -5.07 -3.40 1.83
N ALA A 62 -5.17 -4.35 0.90
CA ALA A 62 -6.25 -5.32 0.84
C ALA A 62 -6.26 -6.26 2.07
N VAL A 63 -5.08 -6.69 2.53
CA VAL A 63 -4.95 -7.48 3.78
C VAL A 63 -5.45 -6.66 4.97
N LEU A 64 -5.02 -5.40 5.09
CA LEU A 64 -5.46 -4.51 6.16
C LEU A 64 -6.97 -4.27 6.13
N PHE A 65 -7.53 -4.01 4.94
CA PHE A 65 -8.97 -3.90 4.72
C PHE A 65 -9.71 -5.15 5.21
N THR A 66 -9.22 -6.33 4.86
CA THR A 66 -9.83 -7.62 5.23
C THR A 66 -9.83 -7.85 6.74
N ILE A 67 -8.73 -7.49 7.42
CA ILE A 67 -8.65 -7.60 8.88
C ILE A 67 -9.68 -6.68 9.56
N PHE A 68 -9.87 -5.45 9.05
CA PHE A 68 -10.80 -4.49 9.66
C PHE A 68 -12.27 -4.78 9.34
N ILE A 69 -12.60 -5.24 8.12
CA ILE A 69 -13.97 -5.60 7.76
C ILE A 69 -14.44 -6.85 8.52
N ASN A 70 -13.60 -7.88 8.63
CA ASN A 70 -13.93 -9.10 9.40
C ASN A 70 -13.99 -8.82 10.92
N GLY A 71 -13.32 -7.76 11.37
CA GLY A 71 -13.41 -7.28 12.75
C GLY A 71 -14.64 -6.40 13.03
N HIS A 72 -15.60 -6.30 12.12
CA HIS A 72 -16.79 -5.46 12.21
C HIS A 72 -16.47 -3.96 12.43
N ARG A 73 -15.41 -3.45 11.78
CA ARG A 73 -14.98 -2.04 11.86
C ARG A 73 -15.16 -1.37 10.51
N ASP A 74 -16.42 -1.23 10.12
CA ASP A 74 -16.81 -0.85 8.76
C ASP A 74 -16.38 0.57 8.40
N LYS A 75 -16.32 1.51 9.36
CA LYS A 75 -15.88 2.90 9.08
C LYS A 75 -14.38 2.94 8.80
N THR A 76 -13.59 2.23 9.60
CA THR A 76 -12.14 2.11 9.36
C THR A 76 -11.88 1.38 8.04
N ALA A 77 -12.58 0.27 7.76
CA ALA A 77 -12.46 -0.46 6.51
C ALA A 77 -12.81 0.42 5.29
N LYS A 78 -13.88 1.23 5.36
CA LYS A 78 -14.21 2.22 4.33
C LYS A 78 -13.08 3.22 4.08
N GLY A 79 -12.44 3.73 5.14
CA GLY A 79 -11.30 4.65 4.99
C GLY A 79 -10.12 4.02 4.25
N ILE A 80 -9.76 2.78 4.61
CA ILE A 80 -8.68 2.03 3.93
C ILE A 80 -9.03 1.80 2.46
N PHE A 81 -10.28 1.42 2.17
CA PHE A 81 -10.77 1.15 0.82
C PHE A 81 -10.74 2.39 -0.07
N VAL A 82 -11.20 3.55 0.45
CA VAL A 82 -11.19 4.82 -0.29
C VAL A 82 -9.76 5.18 -0.75
N LEU A 83 -8.77 5.08 0.14
CA LEU A 83 -7.39 5.34 -0.26
C LEU A 83 -6.85 4.31 -1.25
N THR A 84 -7.24 3.05 -1.11
CA THR A 84 -6.84 2.00 -2.06
C THR A 84 -7.33 2.33 -3.48
N ILE A 85 -8.56 2.84 -3.62
CA ILE A 85 -9.08 3.32 -4.90
C ILE A 85 -8.27 4.52 -5.41
N ILE A 86 -7.98 5.51 -4.56
CA ILE A 86 -7.18 6.69 -4.95
C ILE A 86 -5.80 6.26 -5.48
N TYR A 87 -5.13 5.34 -4.78
CA TYR A 87 -3.84 4.80 -5.23
C TYR A 87 -3.95 4.03 -6.55
N ALA A 88 -4.98 3.19 -6.70
CA ALA A 88 -5.18 2.41 -7.92
C ALA A 88 -5.44 3.32 -9.14
N VAL A 89 -6.28 4.34 -8.98
CA VAL A 89 -6.55 5.34 -10.02
C VAL A 89 -5.27 6.12 -10.35
N THR A 90 -4.56 6.60 -9.33
CA THR A 90 -3.29 7.33 -9.53
C THR A 90 -2.27 6.48 -10.28
N ALA A 91 -2.11 5.20 -9.90
CA ALA A 91 -1.21 4.26 -10.56
C ALA A 91 -1.63 3.97 -12.01
N MET A 92 -2.92 3.86 -12.29
CA MET A 92 -3.42 3.73 -13.66
C MET A 92 -3.15 4.98 -14.48
N CYS A 93 -3.41 6.17 -13.94
CA CYS A 93 -3.07 7.42 -14.60
C CYS A 93 -1.59 7.48 -14.96
N PHE A 94 -0.68 7.19 -14.01
CA PHE A 94 0.77 7.17 -14.29
C PHE A 94 1.22 6.11 -15.30
N LYS A 95 0.46 5.04 -15.50
CA LYS A 95 0.81 3.98 -16.45
C LYS A 95 0.31 4.27 -17.87
N TYR A 96 -0.80 4.99 -18.01
CA TYR A 96 -1.50 5.17 -19.28
C TYR A 96 -1.52 6.62 -19.84
N LEU A 97 -1.21 7.62 -19.02
CA LEU A 97 -0.86 8.99 -19.46
C LEU A 97 0.64 9.11 -19.64
#